data_AF-A0A7S0NJM1-F1
#
_entry.id   AF-A0A7S0NJM1-F1
#
_cell.length_a   1.000
_cell.length_b   1.000
_cell.length_c   1.000
_cell.angle_alpha   90.00
_cell.angle_beta   90.00
_cell.angle_gamma   90.00
#
_symmetry.space_group_name_H-M   'P 1'
#
loop_
_entity.id
_entity.type
_entity.pdbx_description
1 polymer ?
#
loop_
_entity_poly.entity_id
_entity_poly.type
_entity_poly.pdbx_seq_one_letter_code
_entity_poly.pdbx_strand_id
1 'polypeptide(L)'
;WRPLGEPFRVFDFDFAQVGPETLTPGHVAKDVAVTAPGVFNAIAFWFELRLDENNVLSTSPHDGTKGQTWQQAVQWVEEMSLRVGDVLPLVASHDTYAITFAVDDARFPRRAMRRTGVPLYDPSWGVQHERVKAVNHRMAPTLVQNPVEYRTMAETAVAAGARPHDLGLDAESGADFCLRMMG
;
A
#
# COMPACT_ATOMS: atom_id res chain seq x y z
N TRP A 1 6.89 -15.01 15.06
CA TRP A 1 7.81 -14.15 14.29
C TRP A 1 9.08 -13.94 15.10
N ARG A 2 10.19 -13.52 14.48
CA ARG A 2 11.43 -13.15 15.19
C ARG A 2 11.87 -11.76 14.71
N PRO A 3 12.03 -10.77 15.61
CA PRO A 3 12.58 -9.47 15.22
C PRO A 3 14.01 -9.62 14.69
N LEU A 4 14.36 -8.88 13.65
CA LEU A 4 15.73 -8.79 13.13
C LEU A 4 16.43 -7.47 13.50
N GLY A 5 15.69 -6.54 14.10
CA GLY A 5 16.14 -5.23 14.56
C GLY A 5 15.23 -4.71 15.66
N GLU A 6 15.64 -3.63 16.32
CA GLU A 6 14.83 -2.97 17.33
C GLU A 6 13.67 -2.18 16.69
N PRO A 7 12.52 -2.05 17.38
CA PRO A 7 11.45 -1.16 16.96
C PRO A 7 11.92 0.28 16.85
N PHE A 8 11.37 1.03 15.89
CA PHE A 8 11.66 2.45 15.71
C PHE A 8 10.40 3.21 15.28
N ARG A 9 10.32 4.49 15.67
CA ARG A 9 9.21 5.36 15.26
C ARG A 9 9.41 5.84 13.82
N VAL A 10 8.39 5.65 12.99
CA VAL A 10 8.38 6.10 11.59
C VAL A 10 7.65 7.43 11.43
N PHE A 11 6.39 7.50 11.87
CA PHE A 11 5.57 8.69 11.78
C PHE A 11 5.10 9.14 13.15
N ASP A 12 4.74 10.42 13.24
CA ASP A 12 4.17 11.07 14.40
C ASP A 12 3.10 12.04 13.88
N PHE A 13 1.88 11.90 14.38
CA PHE A 13 0.74 12.71 13.95
C PHE A 13 0.18 13.43 15.16
N ASP A 14 0.19 14.76 15.12
CA ASP A 14 -0.44 15.60 16.13
C ASP A 14 -1.84 16.01 15.68
N PHE A 15 -2.86 15.36 16.24
CA PHE A 15 -4.26 15.64 15.92
C PHE A 15 -4.76 16.99 16.46
N ALA A 16 -4.00 17.68 17.31
CA ALA A 16 -4.31 19.06 17.71
C ALA A 16 -3.82 20.10 16.69
N GLN A 17 -2.89 19.73 15.80
CA GLN A 17 -2.31 20.59 14.78
C GLN A 17 -2.75 20.16 13.36
N VAL A 18 -3.97 20.51 13.00
CA VAL A 18 -4.55 20.16 11.69
C VAL A 18 -4.37 21.31 10.70
N GLY A 19 -3.61 21.06 9.64
CA GLY A 19 -3.36 21.97 8.52
C GLY A 19 -3.12 21.19 7.22
N PRO A 20 -3.17 21.86 6.04
CA PRO A 20 -2.92 21.21 4.76
C PRO A 20 -1.60 20.42 4.72
N GLU A 21 -0.55 20.98 5.32
CA GLU A 21 0.76 20.37 5.45
C GLU A 21 0.77 19.09 6.31
N THR A 22 -0.07 18.99 7.34
CA THR A 22 -0.14 17.81 8.21
C THR A 22 -1.03 16.69 7.65
N LEU A 23 -1.82 17.00 6.62
CA LEU A 23 -2.69 16.04 5.92
C LEU A 23 -2.14 15.57 4.57
N THR A 24 -1.06 16.19 4.07
CA THR A 24 -0.46 15.78 2.80
C THR A 24 0.28 14.43 2.90
N PRO A 25 0.33 13.64 1.81
CA PRO A 25 1.15 12.44 1.75
C PRO A 25 2.61 12.72 2.09
N GLY A 26 3.19 11.85 2.89
CA GLY A 26 4.54 12.02 3.44
C GLY A 26 5.39 10.76 3.30
N HIS A 27 6.70 10.93 3.38
CA HIS A 27 7.63 9.81 3.42
C HIS A 27 8.84 10.13 4.30
N VAL A 28 9.45 9.08 4.84
CA VAL A 28 10.65 9.18 5.68
C VAL A 28 11.59 8.02 5.37
N ALA A 29 12.86 8.35 5.15
CA ALA A 29 13.92 7.37 5.04
C ALA A 29 14.49 7.04 6.44
N LYS A 30 14.70 5.76 6.73
CA LYS A 30 15.24 5.24 7.98
C LYS A 30 16.28 4.17 7.69
N ASP A 31 17.45 4.32 8.30
CA ASP A 31 18.50 3.32 8.25
C ASP A 31 18.35 2.42 9.48
N VAL A 32 17.92 1.17 9.26
CA VAL A 32 17.60 0.23 10.33
C VAL A 32 18.75 -0.75 10.51
N ALA A 33 19.37 -0.73 11.69
CA ALA A 33 20.44 -1.66 12.02
C ALA A 33 19.88 -3.07 12.28
N VAL A 34 20.47 -4.08 11.63
CA VAL A 34 20.14 -5.48 11.85
C VAL A 34 20.91 -5.99 13.06
N THR A 35 20.18 -6.31 14.13
CA THR A 35 20.74 -6.79 15.41
C THR A 35 20.68 -8.31 15.54
N ALA A 36 19.86 -8.99 14.74
CA ALA A 36 19.79 -10.45 14.68
C ALA A 36 19.83 -10.96 13.23
N PRO A 37 20.59 -12.03 12.92
CA PRO A 37 20.65 -12.57 11.57
C PRO A 37 19.36 -13.32 11.22
N GLY A 38 19.00 -13.40 9.95
CA GLY A 38 17.82 -14.15 9.52
C GLY A 38 17.31 -13.78 8.13
N VAL A 39 16.11 -14.27 7.81
CA VAL A 39 15.40 -13.90 6.58
C VAL A 39 14.42 -12.78 6.91
N PHE A 40 14.64 -11.61 6.30
CA PHE A 40 13.71 -10.49 6.33
C PHE A 40 12.67 -10.67 5.25
N ASN A 41 11.41 -10.82 5.64
CA ASN A 41 10.28 -11.07 4.75
C ASN A 41 9.04 -10.22 5.08
N ALA A 42 9.06 -9.48 6.18
CA ALA A 42 7.94 -8.67 6.59
C ALA A 42 8.38 -7.53 7.51
N ILE A 43 7.59 -6.46 7.50
CA ILE A 43 7.65 -5.36 8.47
C ILE A 43 6.36 -5.44 9.29
N ALA A 44 6.52 -5.73 10.58
CA ALA A 44 5.44 -5.60 11.55
C ALA A 44 5.42 -4.17 12.06
N PHE A 45 4.24 -3.55 12.10
CA PHE A 45 4.07 -2.20 12.59
C PHE A 45 2.78 -2.08 13.40
N TRP A 46 2.77 -1.10 14.29
CA TRP A 46 1.69 -0.81 15.21
C TRP A 46 1.74 0.69 15.51
N PHE A 47 0.84 1.14 16.37
CA PHE A 47 0.78 2.52 16.80
C PHE A 47 0.59 2.63 18.31
N GLU A 48 0.96 3.80 18.80
CA GLU A 48 0.59 4.32 20.11
C GLU A 48 -0.22 5.59 19.88
N LEU A 49 -1.36 5.69 20.56
CA LEU A 49 -2.27 6.82 20.48
C LEU A 49 -2.42 7.42 21.88
N ARG A 50 -1.96 8.65 22.03
CA ARG A 50 -2.15 9.42 23.25
C ARG A 50 -3.53 10.06 23.23
N LEU A 51 -4.37 9.68 24.19
CA LEU A 51 -5.74 10.20 24.33
C LEU A 51 -5.75 11.48 25.18
N ASP A 52 -4.90 11.51 26.21
CA ASP A 52 -4.68 12.65 27.09
C ASP A 52 -3.28 12.54 27.74
N GLU A 53 -3.01 13.36 28.76
CA GLU A 53 -1.72 13.42 29.47
C GLU A 53 -1.32 12.10 30.15
N ASN A 54 -2.28 11.27 30.52
CA ASN A 54 -2.07 10.07 31.34
C ASN A 54 -2.45 8.77 30.62
N ASN A 55 -3.24 8.84 29.55
CA ASN A 55 -3.77 7.69 28.84
C ASN A 55 -3.14 7.52 27.46
N VAL A 56 -2.48 6.38 27.25
CA VAL A 56 -1.97 5.93 25.96
C VAL A 56 -2.59 4.60 25.62
N LEU A 57 -3.23 4.54 24.46
CA LEU A 57 -3.67 3.31 23.84
C LEU A 57 -2.55 2.78 22.96
N SER A 58 -2.18 1.51 23.13
CA SER A 58 -1.13 0.87 22.35
C SER A 58 -1.63 -0.39 21.66
N THR A 59 -1.17 -0.59 20.43
CA THR A 59 -1.27 -1.88 19.74
C THR A 59 0.06 -2.61 19.70
N SER A 60 1.05 -2.20 20.50
CA SER A 60 2.36 -2.84 20.56
C SER A 60 2.25 -4.32 20.94
N PRO A 61 3.02 -5.21 20.29
CA PRO A 61 3.10 -6.60 20.71
C PRO A 61 3.95 -6.80 21.97
N HIS A 62 4.60 -5.74 22.49
CA HIS A 62 5.60 -5.84 23.56
C HIS A 62 5.08 -5.49 24.96
N ASP A 63 4.01 -4.69 25.08
CA ASP A 63 3.54 -4.17 26.38
C ASP A 63 2.41 -4.99 27.01
N GLY A 64 1.77 -5.89 26.25
CA GLY A 64 0.67 -6.73 26.74
C GLY A 64 -0.63 -5.98 27.01
N THR A 65 -0.73 -4.70 26.67
CA THR A 65 -1.89 -3.83 26.94
C THR A 65 -2.91 -3.78 25.80
N LYS A 66 -2.59 -4.43 24.68
CA LYS A 66 -3.42 -4.46 23.48
C LYS A 66 -4.83 -4.97 23.75
N GLY A 67 -5.83 -4.20 23.31
CA GLY A 67 -7.24 -4.59 23.33
C GLY A 67 -7.59 -5.69 22.32
N GLN A 68 -8.87 -6.08 22.26
CA GLN A 68 -9.33 -7.13 21.35
C GLN A 68 -9.70 -6.63 19.94
N THR A 69 -10.01 -5.33 19.80
CA THR A 69 -10.56 -4.75 18.57
C THR A 69 -9.51 -4.31 17.56
N TRP A 70 -8.37 -3.78 18.02
CA TRP A 70 -7.27 -3.36 17.15
C TRP A 70 -6.07 -4.29 17.28
N GLN A 71 -5.50 -4.63 16.13
CA GLN A 71 -4.40 -5.57 15.99
C GLN A 71 -3.20 -4.86 15.36
N GLN A 72 -2.03 -5.47 15.49
CA GLN A 72 -0.86 -5.09 14.72
C GLN A 72 -1.11 -5.31 13.22
N ALA A 73 -0.38 -4.56 12.40
CA ALA A 73 -0.36 -4.74 10.96
C ALA A 73 0.98 -5.33 10.53
N VAL A 74 0.95 -6.04 9.39
CA VAL A 74 2.14 -6.62 8.77
C VAL A 74 2.11 -6.31 7.29
N GLN A 75 3.21 -5.76 6.78
CA GLN A 75 3.45 -5.66 5.35
C GLN A 75 4.50 -6.69 4.95
N TRP A 76 4.14 -7.56 4.01
CA TRP A 76 5.09 -8.50 3.40
C TRP A 76 6.03 -7.77 2.44
N VAL A 77 7.27 -8.23 2.39
CA VAL A 77 8.29 -7.72 1.47
C VAL A 77 9.04 -8.90 0.86
N GLU A 78 9.68 -8.66 -0.29
CA GLU A 78 10.49 -9.69 -0.93
C GLU A 78 11.58 -10.20 0.02
N GLU A 79 11.62 -11.53 0.17
CA GLU A 79 12.46 -12.17 1.18
C GLU A 79 13.96 -12.01 0.88
N MET A 80 14.73 -11.61 1.89
CA MET A 80 16.19 -11.48 1.79
C MET A 80 16.92 -11.93 3.04
N SER A 81 18.09 -12.52 2.86
CA SER A 81 18.99 -12.92 3.94
C SER A 81 19.76 -11.71 4.47
N LEU A 82 19.64 -11.46 5.78
CA LEU A 82 20.34 -10.40 6.51
C LEU A 82 21.27 -10.98 7.58
N ARG A 83 22.34 -10.24 7.86
CA ARG A 83 23.37 -10.54 8.86
C ARG A 83 23.45 -9.40 9.87
N VAL A 84 23.97 -9.70 11.07
CA VAL A 84 24.25 -8.66 12.06
C VAL A 84 25.24 -7.66 11.49
N GLY A 85 24.98 -6.37 11.69
CA GLY A 85 25.78 -5.26 11.16
C GLY A 85 25.37 -4.79 9.77
N ASP A 86 24.44 -5.47 9.11
CA ASP A 86 23.77 -4.90 7.95
C ASP A 86 22.92 -3.68 8.37
N VAL A 87 22.79 -2.73 7.45
CA VAL A 87 21.91 -1.56 7.60
C VAL A 87 20.90 -1.62 6.47
N LEU A 88 19.62 -1.72 6.82
CA LEU A 88 18.51 -1.77 5.89
C LEU A 88 17.94 -0.36 5.68
N PRO A 89 18.14 0.27 4.51
CA PRO A 89 17.57 1.57 4.22
C PRO A 89 16.10 1.39 3.84
N LEU A 90 15.20 1.72 4.76
CA LEU A 90 13.76 1.67 4.56
C LEU A 90 13.22 3.06 4.25
N VAL A 91 12.26 3.12 3.34
CA VAL A 91 11.42 4.30 3.12
C VAL A 91 10.02 3.92 3.57
N ALA A 92 9.55 4.56 4.64
CA ALA A 92 8.15 4.51 5.02
C ALA A 92 7.43 5.65 4.32
N SER A 93 6.24 5.40 3.78
CA SER A 93 5.38 6.41 3.16
C SER A 93 3.97 6.30 3.71
N HIS A 94 3.24 7.40 3.73
CA HIS A 94 1.82 7.40 4.03
C HIS A 94 1.05 8.34 3.10
N ASP A 95 -0.21 8.02 2.90
CA ASP A 95 -1.22 8.90 2.34
C ASP A 95 -2.47 8.87 3.24
N THR A 96 -3.62 9.30 2.72
CA THR A 96 -4.90 9.30 3.45
C THR A 96 -5.40 7.90 3.82
N TYR A 97 -4.92 6.85 3.14
CA TYR A 97 -5.50 5.50 3.22
C TYR A 97 -4.54 4.45 3.75
N ALA A 98 -3.24 4.61 3.53
CA ALA A 98 -2.28 3.56 3.81
C ALA A 98 -0.96 4.08 4.35
N ILE A 99 -0.31 3.23 5.13
CA ILE A 99 1.12 3.30 5.43
C ILE A 99 1.78 2.16 4.66
N THR A 100 2.85 2.48 3.94
CA THR A 100 3.62 1.52 3.16
C THR A 100 5.11 1.63 3.45
N PHE A 101 5.82 0.54 3.22
CA PHE A 101 7.25 0.45 3.42
C PHE A 101 7.93 -0.11 2.17
N ALA A 102 9.08 0.45 1.81
CA ALA A 102 9.93 -0.05 0.75
C ALA A 102 11.39 -0.09 1.20
N VAL A 103 12.17 -1.02 0.64
CA VAL A 103 13.63 -0.98 0.77
C VAL A 103 14.16 -0.07 -0.34
N ASP A 104 15.00 0.89 0.02
CA ASP A 104 15.67 1.76 -0.95
C ASP A 104 16.80 0.98 -1.64
N ASP A 105 16.51 0.50 -2.84
CA ASP A 105 17.44 -0.29 -3.64
C ASP A 105 18.71 0.47 -4.05
N ALA A 106 18.63 1.80 -4.20
CA ALA A 106 19.79 2.62 -4.54
C ALA A 106 20.78 2.67 -3.37
N ARG A 107 20.27 2.61 -2.13
CA ARG A 107 21.07 2.64 -0.90
C ARG A 107 21.39 1.24 -0.35
N PHE A 108 20.81 0.18 -0.92
CA PHE A 108 21.07 -1.20 -0.53
C PHE A 108 21.72 -2.03 -1.66
N PRO A 109 22.98 -1.71 -2.04
CA PRO A 109 23.66 -2.41 -3.11
C PRO A 109 23.77 -3.90 -2.78
N ARG A 110 23.55 -4.75 -3.80
CA ARG A 110 23.53 -6.23 -3.70
C ARG A 110 22.27 -6.83 -3.05
N ARG A 111 21.16 -6.08 -2.90
CA ARG A 111 19.87 -6.67 -2.51
C ARG A 111 19.52 -7.91 -3.35
N ALA A 112 19.71 -7.86 -4.66
CA ALA A 112 19.44 -8.97 -5.57
C ALA A 112 20.20 -10.26 -5.21
N MET A 113 21.45 -10.15 -4.74
CA MET A 113 22.25 -11.31 -4.32
C MET A 113 21.82 -11.88 -2.96
N ARG A 114 21.05 -11.12 -2.19
CA ARG A 114 20.56 -11.50 -0.85
C ARG A 114 19.18 -12.13 -0.89
N ARG A 115 18.47 -12.04 -2.02
CA ARG A 115 17.13 -12.64 -2.20
C ARG A 115 17.18 -14.14 -1.96
N THR A 116 16.17 -14.68 -1.28
CA THR A 116 16.05 -16.14 -1.07
C THR A 116 15.55 -16.88 -2.31
N GLY A 117 14.99 -16.14 -3.28
CA GLY A 117 14.34 -16.69 -4.48
C GLY A 117 12.85 -16.99 -4.29
N VAL A 118 12.31 -16.80 -3.08
CA VAL A 118 10.87 -16.89 -2.81
C VAL A 118 10.19 -15.61 -3.32
N PRO A 119 9.26 -15.70 -4.27
CA PRO A 119 8.56 -14.53 -4.77
C PRO A 119 7.58 -14.00 -3.72
N LEU A 120 7.44 -12.67 -3.62
CA LEU A 120 6.53 -12.00 -2.67
C LEU A 120 5.06 -12.34 -2.93
N TYR A 121 4.70 -12.46 -4.20
CA TYR A 121 3.36 -12.85 -4.66
C TYR A 121 3.48 -14.02 -5.62
N ASP A 122 2.44 -14.84 -5.68
CA ASP A 122 2.37 -15.93 -6.64
C ASP A 122 2.44 -15.33 -8.08
N PRO A 123 3.45 -15.71 -8.88
CA PRO A 123 3.63 -15.17 -10.23
C PRO A 123 2.39 -15.37 -11.13
N SER A 124 1.63 -16.43 -10.89
CA SER A 124 0.40 -16.71 -11.66
C SER A 124 -0.63 -15.59 -11.48
N TRP A 125 -0.69 -14.95 -10.31
CA TRP A 125 -1.59 -13.82 -10.07
C TRP A 125 -1.20 -12.60 -10.88
N GLY A 126 0.10 -12.31 -10.99
CA GLY A 126 0.60 -11.27 -11.88
C GLY A 126 0.22 -11.53 -13.33
N VAL A 127 0.36 -12.77 -13.79
CA VAL A 127 -0.06 -13.17 -15.15
C VAL A 127 -1.58 -13.01 -15.34
N GLN A 128 -2.40 -13.41 -14.38
CA GLN A 128 -3.85 -13.23 -14.47
C GLN A 128 -4.24 -11.76 -14.44
N HIS A 129 -3.61 -10.93 -13.60
CA HIS A 129 -3.86 -9.50 -13.55
C HIS A 129 -3.55 -8.85 -14.91
N GLU A 130 -2.40 -9.15 -15.51
CA GLU A 130 -2.05 -8.63 -16.85
C GLU A 130 -3.00 -9.16 -17.94
N ARG A 131 -3.46 -10.41 -17.85
CA ARG A 131 -4.48 -10.95 -18.79
C ARG A 131 -5.81 -10.21 -18.67
N VAL A 132 -6.31 -10.02 -17.45
CA VAL A 132 -7.58 -9.30 -17.20
C VAL A 132 -7.44 -7.85 -17.63
N LYS A 133 -6.32 -7.19 -17.31
CA LYS A 133 -6.01 -5.83 -17.76
C LYS A 133 -5.97 -5.73 -19.29
N ALA A 134 -5.34 -6.68 -19.97
CA ALA A 134 -5.31 -6.73 -21.43
C ALA A 134 -6.70 -6.94 -22.05
N VAL A 135 -7.54 -7.80 -21.46
CA VAL A 135 -8.94 -7.96 -21.88
C VAL A 135 -9.71 -6.67 -21.68
N ASN A 136 -9.62 -6.06 -20.49
CA ASN A 136 -10.30 -4.81 -20.17
C ASN A 136 -9.88 -3.68 -21.10
N HIS A 137 -8.58 -3.58 -21.44
CA HIS A 137 -8.07 -2.60 -22.40
C HIS A 137 -8.59 -2.83 -23.82
N ARG A 138 -8.90 -4.08 -24.21
CA ARG A 138 -9.48 -4.41 -25.52
C ARG A 138 -10.99 -4.18 -25.59
N MET A 139 -11.70 -4.04 -24.47
CA MET A 139 -13.16 -3.88 -24.48
C MET A 139 -13.61 -2.63 -25.25
N ALA A 140 -13.08 -1.46 -24.89
CA ALA A 140 -13.43 -0.19 -25.54
C ALA A 140 -13.17 -0.21 -27.07
N PRO A 141 -11.96 -0.54 -27.58
CA PRO A 141 -11.73 -0.55 -29.03
C PRO A 141 -12.54 -1.62 -29.77
N THR A 142 -12.87 -2.75 -29.14
CA THR A 142 -13.73 -3.78 -29.76
C THR A 142 -15.16 -3.28 -29.92
N LEU A 143 -15.70 -2.62 -28.88
CA LEU A 143 -17.05 -2.04 -28.92
C LEU A 143 -17.16 -0.94 -29.99
N VAL A 144 -16.13 -0.11 -30.16
CA VAL A 144 -16.07 0.93 -31.21
C VAL A 144 -16.22 0.35 -32.63
N GLN A 145 -15.78 -0.89 -32.88
CA GLN A 145 -15.94 -1.53 -34.19
C GLN A 145 -17.39 -1.93 -34.50
N ASN A 146 -18.27 -1.97 -33.49
CA ASN A 146 -19.69 -2.24 -33.64
C ASN A 146 -20.52 -0.98 -33.31
N PRO A 147 -21.02 -0.25 -34.32
CA PRO A 147 -21.69 1.05 -34.11
C PRO A 147 -22.91 0.99 -33.18
N VAL A 148 -23.60 -0.15 -33.11
CA VAL A 148 -24.78 -0.32 -32.26
C VAL A 148 -24.38 -0.52 -30.80
N GLU A 149 -23.42 -1.41 -30.55
CA GLU A 149 -22.92 -1.67 -29.19
C GLU A 149 -22.13 -0.47 -28.63
N TYR A 150 -21.37 0.23 -29.49
CA TYR A 150 -20.68 1.46 -29.12
C TYR A 150 -21.64 2.54 -28.64
N ARG A 151 -22.77 2.74 -29.32
CA ARG A 151 -23.76 3.76 -28.91
C ARG A 151 -24.29 3.49 -27.51
N THR A 152 -24.72 2.26 -27.25
CA THR A 152 -25.23 1.86 -25.93
C THR A 152 -24.16 2.01 -24.84
N MET A 153 -22.91 1.63 -25.14
CA MET A 153 -21.79 1.82 -24.22
C MET A 153 -21.52 3.31 -23.97
N ALA A 154 -21.49 4.16 -25.00
CA ALA A 154 -21.19 5.58 -24.86
C ALA A 154 -22.28 6.31 -24.06
N GLU A 155 -23.55 6.00 -24.29
CA GLU A 155 -24.67 6.53 -23.51
C GLU A 155 -24.56 6.13 -22.03
N THR A 156 -24.18 4.88 -21.76
CA THR A 156 -23.97 4.37 -20.39
C THR A 156 -22.76 5.03 -19.72
N ALA A 157 -21.65 5.22 -20.45
CA ALA A 157 -20.45 5.88 -19.95
C ALA A 157 -20.71 7.35 -19.60
N VAL A 158 -21.41 8.08 -20.47
CA VAL A 158 -21.83 9.47 -20.20
C VAL A 158 -22.77 9.53 -19.00
N ALA A 159 -23.72 8.59 -18.90
CA ALA A 159 -24.61 8.49 -17.74
C ALA A 159 -23.84 8.20 -16.45
N ALA A 160 -22.84 7.34 -16.47
CA ALA A 160 -21.97 7.06 -15.33
C ALA A 160 -21.19 8.31 -14.87
N GLY A 161 -20.70 9.14 -15.79
CA GLY A 161 -20.02 10.38 -15.45
C GLY A 161 -20.94 11.49 -14.96
N ALA A 162 -22.12 11.64 -15.58
CA ALA A 162 -23.05 12.73 -15.27
C ALA A 162 -24.02 12.43 -14.12
N ARG A 163 -24.41 11.16 -13.96
CA ARG A 163 -25.39 10.66 -12.98
C ARG A 163 -24.96 9.30 -12.39
N PRO A 164 -23.78 9.22 -11.76
CA PRO A 164 -23.19 7.96 -11.26
C PRO A 164 -24.10 7.16 -10.32
N HIS A 165 -24.88 7.86 -9.48
CA HIS A 165 -25.77 7.23 -8.51
C HIS A 165 -26.91 6.43 -9.15
N ASP A 166 -27.37 6.78 -10.35
CA ASP A 166 -28.40 6.03 -11.09
C ASP A 166 -27.89 4.61 -11.47
N LEU A 167 -26.57 4.42 -11.49
CA LEU A 167 -25.88 3.16 -11.80
C LEU A 167 -25.24 2.52 -10.56
N GLY A 168 -25.50 3.05 -9.36
CA GLY A 168 -24.92 2.54 -8.11
C GLY A 168 -23.42 2.82 -7.97
N LEU A 169 -22.88 3.81 -8.69
CA LEU A 169 -21.49 4.24 -8.60
C LEU A 169 -21.36 5.48 -7.70
N ASP A 170 -20.19 5.63 -7.09
CA ASP A 170 -19.74 6.92 -6.55
C ASP A 170 -19.26 7.85 -7.68
N ALA A 171 -19.09 9.13 -7.36
CA ALA A 171 -18.77 10.15 -8.34
C ALA A 171 -17.40 9.96 -9.00
N GLU A 172 -16.42 9.45 -8.27
CA GLU A 172 -15.06 9.26 -8.76
C GLU A 172 -15.02 8.05 -9.72
N SER A 173 -15.61 6.93 -9.30
CA SER A 173 -15.71 5.72 -10.12
C SER A 173 -16.50 5.96 -11.42
N GLY A 174 -17.58 6.74 -11.35
CA GLY A 174 -18.38 7.10 -12.54
C GLY A 174 -17.62 7.98 -13.53
N ALA A 175 -16.85 8.95 -13.01
CA ALA A 175 -16.02 9.82 -13.83
C ALA A 175 -14.86 9.05 -14.51
N ASP A 176 -14.17 8.18 -13.76
CA ASP A 176 -13.08 7.37 -14.31
C ASP A 176 -13.57 6.41 -15.40
N PHE A 177 -14.73 5.78 -15.18
CA PHE A 177 -15.36 4.93 -16.19
C PHE A 177 -15.70 5.71 -17.47
N CYS A 178 -16.30 6.90 -17.33
CA CYS A 178 -16.63 7.76 -18.46
C CYS A 178 -15.39 8.15 -19.27
N LEU A 179 -14.34 8.62 -18.59
CA LEU A 179 -13.08 9.01 -19.22
C LEU A 179 -12.43 7.84 -19.95
N ARG A 180 -12.42 6.65 -19.34
CA ARG A 180 -11.81 5.45 -19.94
C ARG A 180 -12.53 4.95 -21.18
N MET A 181 -13.84 5.14 -21.28
CA MET A 181 -14.65 4.66 -22.42
C MET A 181 -14.79 5.70 -23.54
N MET A 182 -14.56 6.99 -23.23
CA MET A 182 -14.71 8.11 -24.17
C MET A 182 -13.38 8.71 -24.66
N GLY A 183 -12.26 8.43 -24.00
CA GLY A 183 -10.90 8.83 -24.39
C GLY A 183 -10.14 7.76 -25.15
#